data_AF-A0A2D7PF95-F1
#
_entry.id   AF-A0A2D7PF95-F1
#
_cell.length_a   1.000
_cell.length_b   1.000
_cell.length_c   1.000
_cell.angle_alpha   90.00
_cell.angle_beta   90.00
_cell.angle_gamma   90.00
#
_symmetry.space_group_name_H-M   'P 1'
#
loop_
_entity.id
_entity.type
_entity.pdbx_description
1 polymer ?
#
loop_
_entity_poly.entity_id
_entity_poly.type
_entity_poly.pdbx_seq_one_letter_code
_entity_poly.pdbx_strand_id
1 'polypeptide(L)'
;MLEKNLCESLKRLFKRTKYLNTRKMNNWKYFTEAELKCKHTGICKMDSNFMEILEKIREEVGIPFIITSAYRDPTHPIEAKKSQPGAHASGRAVDVLIKGADALKCIEIALQHGITGLGVKQHGDSRFIHLDNLEATSSRPRPWVWSYE
;
A
#
# COMPACT_ATOMS: atom_id res chain seq x y z
N MET A 1 37.24 37.84 2.53
CA MET A 1 35.82 37.90 2.11
C MET A 1 35.39 36.70 1.27
N LEU A 2 36.25 36.16 0.41
CA LEU A 2 35.95 35.02 -0.48
C LEU A 2 35.62 33.69 0.24
N GLU A 3 36.32 33.34 1.33
CA GLU A 3 36.11 32.04 2.02
C GLU A 3 34.76 31.93 2.75
N LYS A 4 34.24 33.04 3.29
CA LYS A 4 32.93 33.05 3.97
C LYS A 4 31.78 32.75 2.99
N ASN A 5 31.89 33.24 1.77
CA ASN A 5 30.88 33.02 0.72
C ASN A 5 30.88 31.56 0.20
N LEU A 6 32.06 30.92 0.15
CA LEU A 6 32.17 29.51 -0.24
C LEU A 6 31.52 28.59 0.81
N CYS A 7 31.69 28.88 2.09
CA CYS A 7 31.10 28.12 3.20
C CYS A 7 29.57 28.24 3.26
N GLU A 8 29.01 29.43 3.03
CA GLU A 8 27.56 29.66 2.91
C GLU A 8 26.93 28.90 1.72
N SER A 9 27.61 28.91 0.58
CA SER A 9 27.15 28.22 -0.63
C SER A 9 27.19 26.70 -0.47
N LEU A 10 28.24 26.15 0.16
CA LEU A 10 28.34 24.74 0.50
C LEU A 10 27.27 24.30 1.51
N LYS A 11 26.94 25.14 2.51
CA LYS A 11 25.83 24.88 3.44
C LYS A 11 24.47 24.87 2.74
N ARG A 12 24.24 25.78 1.78
CA ARG A 12 23.03 25.78 0.95
C ARG A 12 22.94 24.57 0.04
N LEU A 13 24.04 24.17 -0.59
CA LEU A 13 24.12 22.97 -1.41
C LEU A 13 23.84 21.72 -0.56
N PHE A 14 24.48 21.55 0.60
CA PHE A 14 24.20 20.45 1.53
C PHE A 14 22.74 20.43 2.00
N LYS A 15 22.16 21.60 2.32
CA LYS A 15 20.75 21.70 2.71
C LYS A 15 19.82 21.33 1.55
N ARG A 16 20.17 21.69 0.31
CA ARG A 16 19.44 21.34 -0.92
C ARG A 16 19.55 19.86 -1.26
N THR A 17 20.74 19.25 -1.14
CA THR A 17 20.93 17.79 -1.32
C THR A 17 20.19 17.00 -0.25
N LYS A 18 20.17 17.49 1.00
CA LYS A 18 19.35 16.91 2.06
C LYS A 18 17.85 17.04 1.79
N TYR A 19 17.40 18.19 1.27
CA TYR A 19 15.99 18.41 0.89
C TYR A 19 15.54 17.54 -0.30
N LEU A 20 16.41 17.38 -1.30
CA LEU A 20 16.18 16.49 -2.45
C LEU A 20 16.19 15.01 -2.05
N ASN A 21 16.98 14.62 -1.04
CA ASN A 21 16.94 13.26 -0.48
C ASN A 21 15.74 13.00 0.46
N THR A 22 14.99 14.02 0.90
CA THR A 22 13.84 13.85 1.80
C THR A 22 12.48 13.72 1.11
N ARG A 23 12.40 13.88 -0.22
CA ARG A 23 11.23 13.49 -0.99
C ARG A 23 11.61 12.35 -1.92
N LYS A 24 11.63 11.13 -1.38
CA LYS A 24 11.45 9.94 -2.21
C LYS A 24 10.02 10.04 -2.74
N MET A 25 9.84 10.68 -3.90
CA MET A 25 8.56 10.63 -4.59
C MET A 25 8.40 9.19 -5.04
N ASN A 26 7.55 8.45 -4.35
CA ASN A 26 7.18 7.12 -4.79
C ASN A 26 6.42 7.32 -6.11
N ASN A 27 7.09 7.05 -7.23
CA ASN A 27 6.52 7.22 -8.55
C ASN A 27 5.82 5.92 -8.97
N TRP A 28 4.64 5.69 -8.41
CA TRP A 28 3.76 4.61 -8.86
C TRP A 28 3.04 5.06 -10.13
N LYS A 29 3.20 4.31 -11.21
CA LYS A 29 2.60 4.56 -12.54
C LYS A 29 1.09 4.75 -12.48
N TYR A 30 0.45 4.06 -11.55
CA TYR A 30 -1.00 3.86 -11.54
C TYR A 30 -1.72 4.40 -10.32
N PHE A 31 -0.98 4.78 -9.28
CA PHE A 31 -1.55 5.13 -7.99
C PHE A 31 -0.93 6.42 -7.45
N THR A 32 -1.76 7.24 -6.83
CA THR A 32 -1.33 8.45 -6.15
C THR A 32 -1.19 8.23 -4.64
N GLU A 33 -0.37 9.04 -3.99
CA GLU A 33 -0.29 9.03 -2.52
C GLU A 33 -1.65 9.33 -1.87
N ALA A 34 -2.48 10.16 -2.51
CA ALA A 34 -3.81 10.51 -2.00
C ALA A 34 -4.75 9.29 -1.90
N GLU A 35 -4.63 8.33 -2.83
CA GLU A 35 -5.39 7.08 -2.82
C GLU A 35 -4.87 6.09 -1.78
N LEU A 36 -3.58 6.17 -1.44
CA LEU A 36 -2.87 5.15 -0.67
C LEU A 36 -2.60 5.52 0.80
N LYS A 37 -2.70 6.80 1.15
CA LYS A 37 -2.46 7.27 2.52
C LYS A 37 -3.54 6.80 3.48
N CYS A 38 -3.17 6.67 4.75
CA CYS A 38 -4.11 6.40 5.82
C CYS A 38 -5.16 7.51 5.90
N LYS A 39 -6.43 7.14 5.83
CA LYS A 39 -7.56 8.08 5.91
C LYS A 39 -7.65 8.83 7.24
N HIS A 40 -7.04 8.29 8.30
CA HIS A 40 -7.04 8.91 9.62
C HIS A 40 -5.91 9.93 9.81
N THR A 41 -4.68 9.57 9.46
CA THR A 41 -3.49 10.39 9.76
C THR A 41 -2.96 11.14 8.54
N GLY A 42 -3.38 10.77 7.33
CA GLY A 42 -2.82 11.26 6.08
C GLY A 42 -1.41 10.72 5.77
N ILE A 43 -0.86 9.85 6.62
CA ILE A 43 0.46 9.24 6.42
C ILE A 43 0.36 8.15 5.35
N CYS A 44 1.29 8.13 4.40
CA CYS A 44 1.47 7.03 3.44
C CYS A 44 2.78 6.29 3.73
N LYS A 45 2.68 5.01 4.11
CA LYS A 45 3.83 4.12 4.32
C LYS A 45 3.65 2.81 3.55
N MET A 46 3.22 2.90 2.30
CA MET A 46 3.16 1.73 1.42
C MET A 46 4.57 1.21 1.13
N ASP A 47 4.72 -0.11 1.13
CA ASP A 47 5.95 -0.78 0.76
C ASP A 47 6.16 -0.74 -0.76
N SER A 48 7.37 -0.38 -1.19
CA SER A 48 7.66 -0.20 -2.62
C SER A 48 7.55 -1.50 -3.41
N ASN A 49 8.00 -2.63 -2.86
CA ASN A 49 7.98 -3.91 -3.56
C ASN A 49 6.56 -4.45 -3.71
N PHE A 50 5.74 -4.29 -2.66
CA PHE A 50 4.31 -4.62 -2.74
C PHE A 50 3.58 -3.77 -3.79
N MET A 51 3.92 -2.48 -3.90
CA MET A 51 3.32 -1.61 -4.91
C MET A 51 3.72 -2.02 -6.33
N GLU A 52 4.97 -2.43 -6.58
CA GLU A 52 5.38 -2.98 -7.88
C GLU A 52 4.59 -4.25 -8.25
N ILE A 53 4.33 -5.12 -7.27
CA ILE A 53 3.47 -6.29 -7.45
C ILE A 53 2.03 -5.87 -7.80
N LEU A 54 1.47 -4.91 -7.05
CA LEU A 54 0.11 -4.42 -7.27
C LEU A 54 -0.07 -3.80 -8.67
N GLU A 55 0.96 -3.09 -9.17
CA GLU A 55 0.94 -2.53 -10.53
C GLU A 55 0.92 -3.61 -11.60
N LYS A 56 1.72 -4.68 -11.45
CA LYS A 56 1.70 -5.83 -12.37
C LYS A 56 0.35 -6.54 -12.37
N ILE A 57 -0.22 -6.77 -11.18
CA ILE A 57 -1.56 -7.35 -11.05
C ILE A 57 -2.58 -6.47 -11.77
N ARG A 58 -2.54 -5.14 -11.57
CA ARG A 58 -3.44 -4.20 -12.25
C ARG A 58 -3.28 -4.27 -13.77
N GLU A 59 -2.05 -4.29 -14.28
CA GLU A 59 -1.76 -4.37 -15.71
C GLU A 59 -2.33 -5.64 -16.35
N GLU A 60 -2.14 -6.80 -15.70
CA GLU A 60 -2.60 -8.09 -16.22
C GLU A 60 -4.12 -8.28 -16.09
N VAL A 61 -4.72 -7.76 -15.01
CA VAL A 61 -6.19 -7.74 -14.90
C VAL A 61 -6.77 -6.84 -15.98
N GLY A 62 -6.09 -5.75 -16.34
CA GLY A 62 -6.43 -4.90 -17.49
C GLY A 62 -7.52 -3.87 -17.21
N ILE A 63 -7.80 -3.57 -15.93
CA ILE A 63 -8.78 -2.55 -15.52
C ILE A 63 -8.17 -1.60 -14.47
N PRO A 64 -8.67 -0.36 -14.33
CA PRO A 64 -8.27 0.52 -13.23
C PRO A 64 -8.62 -0.08 -11.87
N PHE A 65 -7.68 -0.05 -10.93
CA PHE A 65 -7.93 -0.46 -9.55
C PHE A 65 -8.33 0.75 -8.70
N ILE A 66 -9.57 0.73 -8.21
CA ILE A 66 -10.05 1.72 -7.23
C ILE A 66 -9.71 1.19 -5.83
N ILE A 67 -8.83 1.89 -5.13
CA ILE A 67 -8.37 1.48 -3.80
C ILE A 67 -9.29 2.07 -2.72
N THR A 68 -10.02 1.22 -2.01
CA THR A 68 -10.91 1.64 -0.91
C THR A 68 -10.18 1.75 0.41
N SER A 69 -9.09 1.00 0.59
CA SER A 69 -8.18 1.10 1.74
C SER A 69 -6.80 0.64 1.35
N ALA A 70 -5.77 1.34 1.83
CA ALA A 70 -4.37 0.97 1.67
C ALA A 70 -3.69 1.02 3.05
N TYR A 71 -2.63 1.80 3.24
CA TYR A 71 -1.95 1.87 4.54
C TYR A 71 -2.90 2.36 5.64
N ARG A 72 -2.85 1.70 6.79
CA ARG A 72 -3.56 2.13 8.01
C ARG A 72 -2.54 2.31 9.11
N ASP A 73 -2.36 3.53 9.59
CA ASP A 73 -1.49 3.76 10.73
C ASP A 73 -1.97 2.93 11.95
N PRO A 74 -1.09 2.42 12.81
CA PRO A 74 -1.50 1.71 14.03
C PRO A 74 -2.49 2.50 14.91
N THR A 75 -2.47 3.83 14.82
CA THR A 75 -3.41 4.73 15.51
C THR A 75 -4.79 4.83 14.86
N HIS A 76 -4.96 4.34 13.63
CA HIS A 76 -6.25 4.34 12.95
C HIS A 76 -7.30 3.59 13.79
N PRO A 77 -8.51 4.15 14.04
CA PRO A 77 -9.45 3.57 15.00
C PRO A 77 -9.80 2.09 14.82
N ILE A 78 -9.76 1.55 13.60
CA ILE A 78 -10.01 0.12 13.35
C ILE A 78 -8.80 -0.73 13.76
N GLU A 79 -7.58 -0.22 13.58
CA GLU A 79 -6.36 -0.93 13.97
C GLU A 79 -6.08 -0.79 15.47
N ALA A 80 -6.31 0.39 16.04
CA ALA A 80 -6.10 0.68 17.46
C ALA A 80 -6.98 -0.14 18.41
N LYS A 81 -8.11 -0.66 17.94
CA LYS A 81 -9.00 -1.55 18.72
C LYS A 81 -8.56 -3.01 18.74
N LYS A 82 -7.60 -3.40 17.88
CA LYS A 82 -7.12 -4.78 17.79
C LYS A 82 -5.99 -4.98 18.81
N SER A 83 -5.82 -6.22 19.26
CA SER A 83 -4.64 -6.60 20.06
C SER A 83 -3.33 -6.39 19.30
N GLN A 84 -3.35 -6.53 17.97
CA GLN A 84 -2.24 -6.22 17.07
C GLN A 84 -2.76 -5.57 15.78
N PRO A 85 -2.11 -4.51 15.25
CA PRO A 85 -2.49 -3.87 13.99
C PRO A 85 -2.46 -4.85 12.82
N GLY A 86 -3.52 -4.94 12.03
CA GLY A 86 -3.71 -5.89 10.94
C GLY A 86 -2.81 -5.65 9.72
N ALA A 87 -3.08 -6.35 8.63
CA ALA A 87 -2.21 -6.36 7.45
C ALA A 87 -1.95 -4.96 6.86
N HIS A 88 -2.96 -4.09 6.80
CA HIS A 88 -2.80 -2.71 6.31
C HIS A 88 -1.76 -1.87 7.05
N ALA A 89 -1.48 -2.17 8.32
CA ALA A 89 -0.47 -1.44 9.10
C ALA A 89 0.97 -1.75 8.68
N SER A 90 1.17 -2.79 7.86
CA SER A 90 2.48 -3.12 7.28
C SER A 90 2.86 -2.30 6.05
N GLY A 91 1.90 -1.61 5.43
CA GLY A 91 2.10 -0.99 4.10
C GLY A 91 2.07 -1.99 2.93
N ARG A 92 1.79 -3.26 3.20
CA ARG A 92 1.77 -4.36 2.21
C ARG A 92 0.38 -4.95 1.98
N ALA A 93 -0.66 -4.12 2.11
CA ALA A 93 -2.04 -4.56 1.89
C ALA A 93 -2.92 -3.47 1.28
N VAL A 94 -3.85 -3.88 0.39
CA VAL A 94 -4.91 -3.03 -0.15
C VAL A 94 -6.25 -3.75 -0.21
N ASP A 95 -7.33 -2.97 -0.12
CA ASP A 95 -8.68 -3.36 -0.50
C ASP A 95 -8.98 -2.75 -1.88
N VAL A 96 -9.23 -3.58 -2.89
CA VAL A 96 -9.57 -3.16 -4.26
C VAL A 96 -11.07 -3.28 -4.48
N LEU A 97 -11.76 -2.18 -4.80
CA LEU A 97 -13.19 -2.19 -5.14
C LEU A 97 -13.39 -2.89 -6.48
N ILE A 98 -13.81 -4.14 -6.45
CA ILE A 98 -13.90 -5.02 -7.61
C ILE A 98 -14.94 -6.11 -7.34
N LYS A 99 -15.67 -6.52 -8.38
CA LYS A 99 -16.81 -7.43 -8.21
C LYS A 99 -16.96 -8.46 -9.33
N GLY A 100 -17.63 -9.57 -9.00
CA GLY A 100 -18.07 -10.57 -9.99
C GLY A 100 -16.91 -11.16 -10.78
N ALA A 101 -17.03 -11.19 -12.11
CA ALA A 101 -16.02 -11.76 -13.00
C ALA A 101 -14.65 -11.10 -12.85
N ASP A 102 -14.61 -9.77 -12.69
CA ASP A 102 -13.35 -9.04 -12.51
C ASP A 102 -12.68 -9.39 -11.18
N ALA A 103 -13.48 -9.61 -10.12
CA ALA A 103 -12.95 -10.05 -8.84
C ALA A 103 -12.31 -11.44 -8.94
N LEU A 104 -12.97 -12.37 -9.64
CA LEU A 104 -12.40 -13.70 -9.87
C LEU A 104 -11.08 -13.63 -10.65
N LYS A 105 -11.05 -12.87 -11.76
CA LYS A 105 -9.83 -12.64 -12.55
C LYS A 105 -8.71 -12.01 -11.70
N CYS A 106 -9.04 -11.04 -10.86
CA CYS A 106 -8.08 -10.42 -9.94
C CYS A 106 -7.48 -11.43 -8.96
N ILE A 107 -8.30 -12.32 -8.39
CA ILE A 107 -7.82 -13.39 -7.50
C ILE A 107 -6.85 -14.31 -8.23
N GLU A 108 -7.21 -14.80 -9.42
CA GLU A 108 -6.36 -15.71 -10.21
C GLU A 108 -4.98 -15.11 -10.48
N ILE A 109 -4.94 -13.85 -10.94
CA ILE A 109 -3.70 -13.13 -11.25
C ILE A 109 -2.93 -12.81 -9.95
N ALA A 110 -3.61 -12.35 -8.91
CA ALA A 110 -2.98 -12.04 -7.62
C ALA A 110 -2.19 -13.24 -7.06
N LEU A 111 -2.74 -14.46 -7.16
CA LEU A 111 -2.06 -15.67 -6.73
C LEU A 111 -0.78 -15.95 -7.54
N GLN A 112 -0.79 -15.67 -8.85
CA GLN A 112 0.39 -15.81 -9.71
C GLN A 112 1.51 -14.82 -9.35
N HIS A 113 1.16 -13.65 -8.78
CA HIS A 113 2.10 -12.64 -8.33
C HIS A 113 2.49 -12.75 -6.84
N GLY A 114 2.18 -13.88 -6.20
CA GLY A 114 2.63 -14.17 -4.84
C GLY A 114 1.85 -13.45 -3.73
N ILE A 115 0.60 -13.06 -3.99
CA ILE A 115 -0.32 -12.67 -2.92
C ILE A 115 -0.59 -13.88 -2.03
N THR A 116 -0.41 -13.70 -0.73
CA THR A 116 -0.52 -14.76 0.28
C THR A 116 -1.68 -14.55 1.23
N GLY A 117 -2.16 -13.32 1.40
CA GLY A 117 -3.37 -12.99 2.15
C GLY A 117 -4.48 -12.50 1.23
N LEU A 118 -5.60 -13.22 1.21
CA LEU A 118 -6.73 -12.96 0.32
C LEU A 118 -8.04 -12.85 1.12
N GLY A 119 -8.62 -11.66 1.18
CA GLY A 119 -9.94 -11.45 1.77
C GLY A 119 -10.99 -11.22 0.69
N VAL A 120 -12.13 -11.91 0.77
CA VAL A 120 -13.19 -11.85 -0.25
C VAL A 120 -14.46 -11.22 0.34
N LYS A 121 -14.82 -10.02 -0.13
CA LYS A 121 -16.10 -9.36 0.16
C LYS A 121 -16.87 -9.20 -1.15
N GLN A 122 -17.72 -10.16 -1.50
CA GLN A 122 -18.47 -10.14 -2.76
C GLN A 122 -20.00 -10.03 -2.58
N HIS A 123 -20.43 -9.60 -1.39
CA HIS A 123 -21.82 -9.38 -1.02
C HIS A 123 -22.07 -7.94 -0.56
N GLY A 124 -23.35 -7.53 -0.56
CA GLY A 124 -23.75 -6.15 -0.33
C GLY A 124 -23.33 -5.17 -1.44
N ASP A 125 -23.39 -3.88 -1.12
CA ASP A 125 -23.11 -2.78 -2.05
C ASP A 125 -21.63 -2.47 -2.20
N SER A 126 -20.84 -2.70 -1.14
CA SER A 126 -19.39 -2.49 -1.16
C SER A 126 -18.67 -3.82 -1.30
N ARG A 127 -18.34 -4.16 -2.56
CA ARG A 127 -17.65 -5.40 -2.92
C ARG A 127 -16.20 -5.12 -3.24
N PHE A 128 -15.29 -5.88 -2.63
CA PHE A 128 -13.86 -5.71 -2.80
C PHE A 128 -13.12 -7.04 -2.61
N ILE A 129 -11.85 -7.02 -3.01
CA ILE A 129 -10.87 -8.05 -2.70
C ILE A 129 -9.74 -7.40 -1.91
N HIS A 130 -9.45 -7.96 -0.73
CA HIS A 130 -8.26 -7.64 0.06
C HIS A 130 -7.09 -8.45 -0.48
N LEU A 131 -5.96 -7.79 -0.71
CA LEU A 131 -4.71 -8.38 -1.15
C LEU A 131 -3.59 -7.97 -0.18
N ASP A 132 -2.85 -8.95 0.35
CA ASP A 132 -1.56 -8.72 1.01
C ASP A 132 -0.53 -9.81 0.67
N ASN A 133 0.76 -9.47 0.72
CA ASN A 133 1.85 -10.40 0.48
C ASN A 133 2.67 -10.68 1.74
N LEU A 134 2.06 -10.64 2.92
CA LEU A 134 2.78 -10.84 4.18
C LEU A 134 3.37 -12.26 4.29
N GLU A 135 4.42 -12.38 5.09
CA GLU A 135 4.99 -13.67 5.46
C GLU A 135 4.16 -14.34 6.56
N ALA A 136 4.25 -15.66 6.64
CA ALA A 136 3.61 -16.43 7.69
C ALA A 136 4.25 -16.11 9.06
N THR A 137 3.42 -15.88 10.06
CA THR A 137 3.81 -15.83 11.47
C THR A 137 2.94 -16.77 12.30
N SER A 138 3.32 -17.03 13.55
CA SER A 138 2.51 -17.85 14.46
C SER A 138 1.10 -17.31 14.70
N SER A 139 0.91 -15.99 14.60
CA SER A 139 -0.39 -15.33 14.76
C SER A 139 -1.07 -14.95 13.44
N ARG A 140 -0.37 -15.07 12.30
CA ARG A 140 -0.85 -14.73 10.96
C ARG A 140 -0.39 -15.79 9.98
N PRO A 141 -1.10 -16.92 9.88
CA PRO A 141 -0.77 -17.92 8.89
C PRO A 141 -0.84 -17.33 7.47
N ARG A 142 0.04 -17.82 6.60
CA ARG A 142 0.07 -17.55 5.17
C ARG A 142 0.46 -18.85 4.44
N PRO A 143 -0.12 -19.17 3.28
CA PRO A 143 -1.23 -18.45 2.64
C PRO A 143 -2.52 -18.52 3.48
N TRP A 144 -3.40 -17.53 3.34
CA TRP A 144 -4.66 -17.47 4.08
C TRP A 144 -5.76 -16.81 3.25
N VAL A 145 -6.93 -17.45 3.22
CA VAL A 145 -8.13 -16.94 2.56
C VAL A 145 -9.23 -16.77 3.61
N TRP A 146 -9.96 -15.66 3.57
CA TRP A 146 -11.12 -15.42 4.43
C TRP A 146 -12.22 -14.68 3.69
N SER A 147 -13.45 -14.79 4.19
CA SER A 147 -14.58 -13.96 3.77
C SER A 147 -14.92 -12.94 4.83
N TYR A 148 -15.49 -11.81 4.41
CA TYR A 148 -16.04 -10.82 5.32
C TYR A 148 -17.51 -11.13 5.60
N GLU A 149 -17.91 -10.96 6.85
CA GLU A 149 -19.32 -10.98 7.28
C GLU A 149 -20.17 -9.94 6.56
#